data_AF-G9AI25-F1
#
_entry.id   AF-G9AI25-F1
#
_cell.length_a   1.000
_cell.length_b   1.000
_cell.length_c   1.000
_cell.angle_alpha   90.00
_cell.angle_beta   90.00
_cell.angle_gamma   90.00
#
_symmetry.space_group_name_H-M   'P 1'
#
loop_
_entity.id
_entity.type
_entity.pdbx_description
1 polymer ?
#
loop_
_entity_poly.entity_id
_entity_poly.type
_entity_poly.pdbx_seq_one_letter_code
_entity_poly.pdbx_strand_id
1 'polypeptide(L)'
;MGLLAHLLKRVDQQIAGLERQRRFHMTADRKRQVREKFLLGGIVLRAGLTNADRAFLLGGLVELARIAPGSAEHRRLRDIGEKAFKAPSQDAVQARIKGTPEWH
;
A
#
# COMPACT_ATOMS: atom_id res chain seq x y z
N MET A 1 32.17 6.21 45.96
CA MET A 1 31.67 7.01 44.83
C MET A 1 31.33 6.23 43.55
N GLY A 2 31.55 4.90 43.46
CA GLY A 2 31.37 4.16 42.19
C GLY A 2 29.99 3.56 41.91
N LEU A 3 29.16 3.28 42.92
CA LEU A 3 27.91 2.53 42.77
C LEU A 3 26.80 3.34 42.07
N LEU A 4 26.63 4.61 42.45
CA LEU A 4 25.67 5.51 41.81
C LEU A 4 25.98 5.73 40.31
N ALA A 5 27.26 5.88 39.97
CA ALA A 5 27.69 6.03 38.57
C ALA A 5 27.40 4.79 37.72
N HIS A 6 27.58 3.59 38.27
CA HIS A 6 27.24 2.35 37.57
C HIS A 6 25.73 2.15 37.41
N LEU A 7 24.94 2.55 38.41
CA LEU A 7 23.48 2.46 38.34
C LEU A 7 22.93 3.40 37.26
N LEU A 8 23.40 4.64 37.22
CA LEU A 8 23.03 5.64 36.19
C LEU A 8 23.39 5.14 34.78
N LYS A 9 24.63 4.64 34.59
CA LYS A 9 25.08 4.10 33.30
C LYS A 9 24.21 2.93 32.82
N ARG A 10 23.71 2.10 33.73
CA ARG A 10 22.81 0.98 33.39
C ARG A 10 21.43 1.47 32.95
N VAL A 11 20.89 2.48 33.61
CA VAL A 11 19.61 3.10 33.24
C VAL A 11 19.71 3.76 31.85
N ASP A 12 20.79 4.51 31.57
CA ASP A 12 21.01 5.12 30.25
C ASP A 12 21.10 4.07 29.13
N GLN A 13 21.77 2.95 29.39
CA GLN A 13 21.85 1.84 28.44
C GLN A 13 20.49 1.19 28.19
N GLN A 14 19.66 1.04 29.22
CA GLN A 14 18.29 0.52 29.09
C GLN A 14 17.40 1.49 28.30
N ILE A 15 17.47 2.80 28.58
CA ILE A 15 16.73 3.83 27.84
C ILE A 15 17.14 3.81 26.36
N ALA A 16 18.44 3.80 26.06
CA ALA A 16 18.93 3.73 24.69
C ALA A 16 18.52 2.43 23.97
N GLY A 17 18.38 1.31 24.70
CA GLY A 17 17.83 0.06 24.17
C GLY A 17 16.35 0.19 23.78
N LEU A 18 15.54 0.71 24.70
CA LEU A 18 14.11 0.92 24.50
C LEU A 18 13.80 1.93 23.38
N GLU A 19 14.57 3.01 23.29
CA GLU A 19 14.44 3.99 22.22
C GLU A 19 14.78 3.41 20.84
N ARG A 20 15.83 2.57 20.75
CA ARG A 20 16.17 1.86 19.50
C ARG A 20 15.05 0.91 19.08
N GLN A 21 14.50 0.15 20.04
CA GLN A 21 13.38 -0.75 19.78
C GLN A 21 12.12 0.02 19.32
N ARG A 22 11.80 1.15 19.96
CA ARG A 22 10.69 2.03 19.57
C ARG A 22 10.88 2.62 18.17
N ARG A 23 12.08 3.11 17.84
CA ARG A 23 12.38 3.65 16.49
C ARG A 23 12.26 2.57 15.41
N PHE A 24 12.69 1.34 15.70
CA PHE A 24 12.52 0.21 14.79
C PHE A 24 11.04 -0.12 14.54
N HIS A 25 10.22 -0.19 15.59
CA HIS A 25 8.78 -0.47 15.46
C HIS A 25 8.05 0.63 14.67
N MET A 26 8.30 1.90 15.00
CA MET A 26 7.71 3.04 14.28
C MET A 26 8.06 3.07 12.80
N THR A 27 9.30 2.72 12.44
CA THR A 27 9.73 2.66 11.04
C THR A 27 9.14 1.45 10.31
N ALA A 28 8.98 0.31 10.97
CA ALA A 28 8.30 -0.86 10.42
C ALA A 28 6.81 -0.57 10.13
N ASP A 29 6.11 0.05 11.08
CA ASP A 29 4.70 0.44 10.92
C ASP A 29 4.52 1.45 9.79
N ARG A 30 5.42 2.44 9.71
CA ARG A 30 5.40 3.44 8.62
C ARG A 30 5.60 2.78 7.25
N LYS A 31 6.57 1.86 7.13
CA LYS A 31 6.82 1.11 5.89
C LYS A 31 5.60 0.31 5.47
N ARG A 32 4.93 -0.36 6.42
CA ARG A 32 3.70 -1.11 6.18
C ARG A 32 2.58 -0.20 5.68
N GLN A 33 2.33 0.93 6.35
CA GLN A 33 1.29 1.88 5.95
C GLN A 33 1.53 2.45 4.54
N VAL A 34 2.78 2.77 4.20
CA VAL A 34 3.13 3.24 2.84
C VAL A 34 2.87 2.15 1.81
N ARG A 35 3.22 0.90 2.12
CA ARG A 35 2.97 -0.23 1.22
C ARG A 35 1.47 -0.48 1.01
N GLU A 36 0.67 -0.46 2.06
CA GLU A 36 -0.78 -0.66 1.97
C GLU A 36 -1.44 0.45 1.13
N LYS A 37 -1.08 1.71 1.37
CA LYS A 37 -1.57 2.84 0.55
C LYS A 37 -1.15 2.73 -0.91
N PHE A 38 0.08 2.28 -1.17
CA PHE A 38 0.57 2.04 -2.54
C PHE A 38 -0.23 0.95 -3.25
N LEU A 39 -0.49 -0.18 -2.58
CA LEU A 39 -1.28 -1.28 -3.16
C LEU A 39 -2.70 -0.84 -3.49
N LEU A 40 -3.35 -0.10 -2.58
CA LEU A 40 -4.69 0.46 -2.83
C LEU A 40 -4.68 1.46 -3.99
N GLY A 41 -3.67 2.34 -4.07
CA GLY A 41 -3.50 3.23 -5.22
C GLY A 41 -3.29 2.49 -6.54
N GLY A 42 -2.56 1.36 -6.50
CA GLY A 42 -2.35 0.49 -7.67
C GLY A 42 -3.65 -0.13 -8.21
N ILE A 43 -4.65 -0.38 -7.36
CA ILE A 43 -5.97 -0.86 -7.79
C ILE A 43 -6.69 0.22 -8.60
N VAL A 44 -6.68 1.47 -8.12
CA VAL A 44 -7.31 2.62 -8.80
C VAL A 44 -6.67 2.85 -10.17
N LEU A 45 -5.33 2.75 -10.24
CA LEU A 45 -4.59 2.86 -11.50
C LEU A 45 -4.98 1.76 -12.50
N ARG A 46 -5.04 0.50 -12.03
CA ARG A 46 -5.44 -0.64 -12.86
C ARG A 46 -6.88 -0.56 -13.36
N ALA A 47 -7.77 0.05 -12.59
CA ALA A 47 -9.15 0.28 -12.98
C ALA A 47 -9.32 1.45 -13.98
N GLY A 48 -8.25 2.18 -14.32
CA GLY A 48 -8.33 3.34 -15.20
C GLY A 48 -9.00 4.55 -14.54
N LEU A 49 -9.00 4.61 -13.20
CA LEU A 49 -9.74 5.62 -12.42
C LEU A 49 -8.82 6.67 -11.78
N THR A 50 -7.62 6.87 -12.32
CA THR A 50 -6.61 7.81 -11.77
C THR A 50 -7.10 9.26 -11.71
N ASN A 51 -7.99 9.64 -12.63
CA ASN A 51 -8.58 10.98 -12.72
C ASN A 51 -9.98 11.06 -12.10
N ALA A 52 -10.47 9.98 -11.49
CA ALA A 52 -11.79 9.96 -10.88
C ALA A 52 -11.80 10.81 -9.59
N ASP A 53 -12.95 11.43 -9.32
CA ASP A 53 -13.16 12.18 -8.07
C ASP A 53 -13.04 11.26 -6.84
N ARG A 54 -12.49 11.80 -5.74
CA ARG A 54 -12.23 11.01 -4.52
C ARG A 54 -13.50 10.59 -3.80
N ALA A 55 -14.53 11.44 -3.79
CA ALA A 55 -15.80 11.10 -3.18
C ALA A 55 -16.53 10.02 -4.00
N PHE A 56 -16.45 10.10 -5.33
CA PHE A 56 -16.94 9.03 -6.21
C PHE A 56 -16.27 7.67 -5.92
N LEU A 57 -14.93 7.64 -5.83
CA LEU A 57 -14.19 6.42 -5.51
C LEU A 57 -14.59 5.86 -4.14
N LEU A 58 -14.64 6.71 -3.11
CA LEU A 58 -15.02 6.28 -1.77
C LEU A 58 -16.47 5.76 -1.73
N GLY A 59 -17.40 6.44 -2.39
CA GLY A 59 -18.80 6.01 -2.50
C GLY A 59 -18.92 4.62 -3.12
N GLY A 60 -18.22 4.37 -4.24
CA GLY A 60 -18.17 3.05 -4.86
C GLY A 60 -17.60 1.97 -3.94
N LEU A 61 -16.51 2.25 -3.23
CA LEU A 61 -15.92 1.31 -2.26
C LEU A 61 -16.85 1.00 -1.08
N VAL A 62 -17.63 1.99 -0.62
CA VAL A 62 -18.65 1.79 0.43
C VAL A 62 -19.78 0.89 -0.06
N GLU A 63 -20.26 1.06 -1.29
CA GLU A 63 -21.23 0.14 -1.87
C GLU A 63 -20.67 -1.27 -2.01
N LEU A 64 -19.41 -1.42 -2.45
CA LEU A 64 -18.73 -2.71 -2.52
C LEU A 64 -18.61 -3.39 -1.15
N ALA A 65 -18.37 -2.63 -0.08
CA ALA A 65 -18.25 -3.17 1.28
C ALA A 65 -19.56 -3.79 1.81
N ARG A 66 -20.71 -3.46 1.21
CA ARG A 66 -22.01 -4.04 1.57
C ARG A 66 -22.26 -5.40 0.93
N ILE A 67 -21.46 -5.78 -0.08
CA ILE A 67 -21.63 -7.04 -0.79
C ILE A 67 -21.18 -8.19 0.12
N ALA A 68 -22.07 -9.15 0.37
CA ALA A 68 -21.78 -10.29 1.23
C ALA A 68 -20.59 -11.12 0.68
N PRO A 69 -19.56 -11.41 1.50
CA PRO A 69 -18.46 -12.27 1.10
C PRO A 69 -18.95 -13.63 0.62
N GLY A 70 -18.43 -14.11 -0.51
CA GLY A 70 -18.84 -15.40 -1.07
C GLY A 70 -20.22 -15.41 -1.76
N SER A 71 -20.92 -14.28 -1.84
CA SER A 71 -22.08 -14.14 -2.73
C SER A 71 -21.69 -14.31 -4.20
N ALA A 72 -22.69 -14.53 -5.07
CA ALA A 72 -22.48 -14.59 -6.51
C ALA A 72 -21.88 -13.29 -7.06
N GLU A 73 -22.35 -12.14 -6.56
CA GLU A 73 -21.84 -10.83 -6.95
C GLU A 73 -20.38 -10.63 -6.50
N HIS A 74 -20.05 -10.98 -5.25
CA HIS A 74 -18.67 -10.96 -4.77
C HIS A 74 -17.74 -11.80 -5.66
N ARG A 75 -18.15 -13.03 -6.03
CA ARG A 75 -17.38 -13.90 -6.93
C ARG A 75 -17.22 -13.28 -8.32
N ARG A 76 -18.30 -12.77 -8.91
CA ARG A 76 -18.25 -12.09 -10.22
C ARG A 76 -17.26 -10.93 -10.22
N LEU A 77 -17.34 -10.05 -9.22
CA LEU A 77 -16.44 -8.89 -9.12
C LEU A 77 -14.99 -9.31 -8.90
N ARG A 78 -14.75 -10.35 -8.10
CA ARG A 78 -13.42 -10.95 -7.93
C ARG A 78 -12.85 -11.46 -9.26
N ASP A 79 -13.65 -12.18 -10.05
CA ASP A 79 -13.20 -12.74 -11.34
C ASP A 79 -12.87 -11.64 -12.35
N ILE A 80 -13.65 -10.56 -12.37
CA ILE A 80 -13.36 -9.36 -13.18
C ILE A 80 -12.02 -8.75 -12.73
N GLY A 81 -11.84 -8.56 -11.42
CA GLY A 81 -10.61 -8.01 -10.86
C GLY A 81 -9.39 -8.86 -11.21
N GLU A 82 -9.49 -10.18 -11.11
CA GLU A 82 -8.39 -11.08 -11.45
C GLU A 82 -7.97 -10.97 -12.92
N LYS A 83 -8.93 -10.85 -13.84
CA LYS A 83 -8.66 -10.60 -15.26
C LYS A 83 -7.97 -9.26 -15.48
N ALA A 84 -8.43 -8.19 -14.81
CA ALA A 84 -7.80 -6.87 -14.88
C ALA A 84 -6.37 -6.86 -14.30
N PHE A 85 -6.09 -7.71 -13.30
CA PHE A 85 -4.74 -7.91 -12.79
C PHE A 85 -3.86 -8.75 -13.74
N LYS A 86 -4.42 -9.60 -14.58
CA LYS A 86 -3.64 -10.36 -15.58
C LYS A 86 -3.38 -9.56 -16.86
N ALA A 87 -4.23 -8.60 -17.18
CA ALA A 87 -4.04 -7.72 -18.33
C ALA A 87 -2.78 -6.85 -18.17
N PRO A 88 -2.04 -6.60 -19.28
CA PRO A 88 -0.92 -5.66 -19.26
C PRO A 88 -1.43 -4.27 -18.83
N SER A 89 -0.70 -3.61 -17.94
CA SER A 89 -1.04 -2.26 -17.49
C SER A 89 -1.16 -1.31 -18.68
N GLN A 90 -2.13 -0.40 -18.66
CA GLN A 90 -2.30 0.59 -19.73
C GLN A 90 -1.02 1.40 -19.97
N ASP A 91 -0.23 1.66 -18.92
CA ASP A 91 1.08 2.31 -19.02
C ASP A 91 2.09 1.48 -19.83
N ALA A 92 2.10 0.14 -19.65
CA ALA A 92 2.94 -0.76 -20.45
C ALA A 92 2.47 -0.83 -21.91
N VAL A 93 1.16 -0.74 -22.14
CA VAL A 93 0.59 -0.68 -23.50
C VAL A 93 0.94 0.64 -24.17
N GLN A 94 0.78 1.78 -23.48
CA GLN A 94 1.17 3.10 -23.98
C GLN A 94 2.68 3.22 -24.20
N ALA A 95 3.50 2.69 -23.30
CA ALA A 95 4.95 2.66 -23.47
C ALA A 95 5.37 1.84 -24.70
N ARG A 96 4.65 0.75 -25.00
CA ARG A 96 4.87 -0.07 -26.20
C ARG A 96 4.45 0.64 -27.48
N ILE A 97 3.37 1.42 -27.45
CA ILE A 97 2.90 2.24 -28.58
C ILE A 97 3.84 3.42 -28.83
N LYS A 98 4.35 4.06 -27.77
CA LYS A 98 5.28 5.20 -27.88
C LYS A 98 6.71 4.79 -28.27
N GLY A 99 7.05 3.51 -28.11
CA GLY A 99 8.38 2.95 -28.32
C GLY A 99 8.66 2.39 -29.72
N THR A 100 7.76 2.55 -30.69
CA THR A 100 8.07 2.29 -32.11
C THR A 100 8.63 3.58 -32.72
N PRO A 101 9.95 3.71 -32.96
CA PRO A 101 10.47 4.79 -33.77
C PRO A 101 10.00 4.52 -35.20
N GLU A 102 9.21 5.44 -35.77
CA GLU A 102 9.04 5.52 -37.22
C GLU A 102 10.41 5.84 -37.81
N TRP A 103 11.11 4.81 -38.29
CA TRP A 103 12.28 4.99 -39.12
C TRP A 103 11.78 5.40 -40.52
N HIS A 104 11.76 6.70 -40.77
CA HIS A 104 11.75 7.29 -42.10
C HIS A 104 13.17 7.48 -42.62
#